data_AF-A0A1K1SXX5-F1
#
_entry.id   AF-A0A1K1SXX5-F1
#
_cell.length_a   1.000
_cell.length_b   1.000
_cell.length_c   1.000
_cell.angle_alpha   90.00
_cell.angle_beta   90.00
_cell.angle_gamma   90.00
#
_symmetry.space_group_name_H-M   'P 1'
#
loop_
_entity.id
_entity.type
_entity.pdbx_description
1 polymer ?
#
loop_
_entity_poly.entity_id
_entity_poly.type
_entity_poly.pdbx_seq_one_letter_code
_entity_poly.pdbx_strand_id
1 'polypeptide(L)'
;MNVRSSFTATVFYRWATATLVFLLGLPVSNAATESQENTPQPTSASVYANAIGDARFERSAIHVEQGYTIESGNLYTRDGGIGSLVVVRSPDGAVIARIDEPGKRGLLRVDTQGVGAFTAAATNESRASDTVETQEPMGRDTTISAEHRYIDLLMAYSDYALSKMLVDPLAFAFMQVEEVNLRLRNSLITGVSLRLAAVNMFDVPYATSAGGLSEWQKLLAPYRSMYKTDLNAAYSGWDGGTAGIAYRPGYTSALGWTSSGSNTFAHEVAHNVGGRHCWDQNGSDYNFGHDNGKTKTSLCYGDLAPYFSTPAVRDTHGLPLGNAQTADMARVWRENTARLMGYNPEMPGLRMLVVSGLHDQVSAYIRIPGIERLYMGGIVALSADVGPTELVPGTDEKFTMLRVKLLNAAGNEAVVKLRAIRAQEEGGWREHMNSQRFLGALGPFQGLEIQYDARDNAGLPTGYYNGLLKLEARRANSDWKQPINIVVSVKK
;
A
#
# COMPACT_ATOMS: atom_id res chain seq x y z
N MET A 1 -47.06 -48.91 -45.41
CA MET A 1 -48.24 -48.67 -46.27
C MET A 1 -49.34 -48.05 -45.43
N ASN A 2 -50.04 -47.06 -46.00
CA ASN A 2 -51.25 -46.37 -45.54
C ASN A 2 -51.17 -45.21 -44.50
N VAL A 3 -51.19 -44.03 -45.13
CA VAL A 3 -51.71 -42.69 -44.81
C VAL A 3 -53.03 -42.63 -44.01
N ARG A 4 -53.13 -41.64 -43.09
CA ARG A 4 -54.19 -40.58 -42.94
C ARG A 4 -54.08 -39.92 -41.55
N SER A 5 -53.67 -38.65 -41.44
CA SER A 5 -54.49 -37.41 -41.27
C SER A 5 -55.46 -37.49 -40.06
N SER A 6 -55.51 -36.56 -39.11
CA SER A 6 -55.63 -35.09 -39.27
C SER A 6 -55.74 -34.37 -37.91
N PHE A 7 -55.50 -33.05 -37.97
CA PHE A 7 -55.99 -31.93 -37.16
C PHE A 7 -55.02 -31.13 -36.27
N THR A 8 -55.11 -29.84 -36.57
CA THR A 8 -54.36 -28.63 -36.24
C THR A 8 -54.79 -27.99 -34.92
N ALA A 9 -53.85 -27.38 -34.20
CA ALA A 9 -54.07 -26.06 -33.60
C ALA A 9 -52.74 -25.34 -33.36
N THR A 10 -52.64 -24.17 -33.97
CA THR A 10 -51.52 -23.24 -34.05
C THR A 10 -51.47 -22.34 -32.81
N VAL A 11 -50.31 -22.15 -32.19
CA VAL A 11 -50.01 -20.91 -31.45
C VAL A 11 -48.61 -20.44 -31.80
N PHE A 12 -48.57 -19.20 -32.28
CA PHE A 12 -47.41 -18.43 -32.70
C PHE A 12 -46.44 -18.17 -31.55
N TYR A 13 -45.14 -18.37 -31.77
CA TYR A 13 -44.11 -17.56 -31.11
C TYR A 13 -43.20 -16.94 -32.18
N ARG A 14 -43.19 -15.60 -32.15
CA ARG A 14 -42.44 -14.73 -33.04
C ARG A 14 -40.95 -14.88 -32.82
N TRP A 15 -40.23 -14.93 -33.93
CA TRP A 15 -38.80 -14.66 -34.03
C TRP A 15 -38.51 -13.20 -33.68
N ALA A 16 -37.47 -12.98 -32.86
CA ALA A 16 -36.76 -11.71 -32.78
C ALA A 16 -35.25 -12.00 -32.75
N THR A 17 -34.71 -11.98 -33.98
CA THR A 17 -33.37 -11.53 -34.39
C THR A 17 -32.32 -11.25 -33.32
N ALA A 18 -31.23 -12.00 -33.45
CA ALA A 18 -29.91 -11.76 -32.90
C ALA A 18 -29.43 -10.32 -33.16
N THR A 19 -28.91 -9.68 -32.12
CA THR A 19 -27.97 -8.56 -32.26
C THR A 19 -26.67 -8.99 -31.59
N LEU A 20 -25.73 -9.41 -32.42
CA LEU A 20 -24.35 -9.74 -32.07
C LEU A 20 -23.61 -8.42 -31.86
N VAL A 21 -23.43 -7.98 -30.60
CA VAL A 21 -22.53 -6.85 -30.29
C VAL A 21 -21.13 -7.40 -30.12
N PHE A 22 -20.24 -6.96 -31.01
CA PHE A 22 -18.80 -7.16 -30.96
C PHE A 22 -18.22 -6.70 -29.61
N LEU A 23 -17.82 -7.64 -28.77
CA LEU A 23 -16.87 -7.42 -27.68
C LEU A 23 -15.48 -7.24 -28.31
N LEU A 24 -15.06 -5.98 -28.48
CA LEU A 24 -13.70 -5.63 -28.87
C LEU A 24 -12.76 -5.76 -27.67
N GLY A 25 -11.66 -6.47 -27.90
CA GLY A 25 -10.72 -7.01 -26.94
C GLY A 25 -10.17 -6.03 -25.90
N LEU A 26 -10.28 -6.43 -24.64
CA LEU A 26 -9.31 -6.08 -23.61
C LEU A 26 -8.04 -6.93 -23.85
N PRO A 27 -6.83 -6.37 -23.70
CA PRO A 27 -5.61 -7.16 -23.79
C PRO A 27 -5.62 -8.21 -22.68
N VAL A 28 -5.51 -9.46 -23.09
CA VAL A 28 -5.26 -10.62 -22.23
C VAL A 28 -3.83 -10.46 -21.70
N SER A 29 -3.69 -9.81 -20.54
CA SER A 29 -2.51 -10.01 -19.70
C SER A 29 -2.45 -11.50 -19.35
N ASN A 30 -1.29 -12.13 -19.56
CA ASN A 30 -1.05 -13.54 -19.25
C ASN A 30 -1.38 -13.84 -17.78
N ALA A 31 -2.64 -14.17 -17.51
CA ALA A 31 -3.07 -14.79 -16.28
C ALA A 31 -2.64 -16.24 -16.37
N ALA A 32 -1.59 -16.58 -15.62
CA ALA A 32 -1.43 -17.94 -15.16
C ALA A 32 -2.74 -18.34 -14.48
N THR A 33 -3.24 -19.53 -14.81
CA THR A 33 -4.50 -20.08 -14.34
C THR A 33 -4.41 -20.29 -12.83
N GLU A 34 -4.76 -19.26 -12.06
CA GLU A 34 -5.08 -19.41 -10.64
C GLU A 34 -6.34 -20.26 -10.53
N SER A 35 -6.24 -21.35 -9.79
CA SER A 35 -7.41 -22.11 -9.35
C SER A 35 -8.38 -21.19 -8.61
N GLN A 36 -9.66 -21.49 -8.73
CA GLN A 36 -10.79 -20.76 -8.14
C GLN A 36 -10.71 -20.57 -6.60
N GLU A 37 -9.75 -21.22 -5.93
CA GLU A 37 -9.48 -21.13 -4.49
C GLU A 37 -8.53 -19.98 -4.08
N ASN A 38 -7.86 -19.30 -5.01
CA ASN A 38 -6.91 -18.20 -4.70
C ASN A 38 -7.48 -16.78 -4.84
N THR A 39 -8.80 -16.62 -5.00
CA THR A 39 -9.39 -15.27 -5.01
C THR A 39 -9.31 -14.67 -3.61
N PRO A 40 -8.74 -13.46 -3.43
CA PRO A 40 -8.73 -12.76 -2.14
C PRO A 40 -10.11 -12.81 -1.48
N GLN A 41 -10.18 -13.38 -0.28
CA GLN A 41 -11.44 -13.49 0.44
C GLN A 41 -11.75 -12.18 1.14
N PRO A 42 -12.94 -11.59 0.96
CA PRO A 42 -13.28 -10.35 1.63
C PRO A 42 -13.35 -10.53 3.15
N THR A 43 -13.14 -9.42 3.85
CA THR A 43 -13.37 -9.28 5.28
C THR A 43 -14.88 -9.32 5.51
N SER A 44 -15.29 -10.13 6.49
CA SER A 44 -16.71 -10.27 6.83
C SER A 44 -17.30 -8.90 7.17
N ALA A 45 -18.42 -8.56 6.53
CA ALA A 45 -19.06 -7.26 6.72
C ALA A 45 -19.45 -7.00 8.19
N SER A 46 -19.73 -8.07 8.95
CA SER A 46 -20.01 -7.98 10.39
C SER A 46 -18.91 -7.28 11.20
N VAL A 47 -17.66 -7.29 10.73
CA VAL A 47 -16.51 -6.66 11.39
C VAL A 47 -16.64 -5.13 11.41
N TYR A 48 -17.15 -4.53 10.33
CA TYR A 48 -17.25 -3.08 10.18
C TYR A 48 -18.69 -2.55 10.10
N ALA A 49 -19.71 -3.42 10.04
CA ALA A 49 -21.12 -3.03 9.89
C ALA A 49 -21.58 -2.00 10.94
N ASN A 50 -21.26 -2.25 12.22
CA ASN A 50 -21.61 -1.31 13.30
C ASN A 50 -20.92 0.06 13.13
N ALA A 51 -19.72 0.06 12.55
CA ALA A 51 -18.91 1.25 12.37
C ALA A 51 -19.33 2.07 11.14
N ILE A 52 -19.93 1.47 10.10
CA ILE A 52 -20.51 2.20 8.95
C ILE A 52 -22.03 2.43 9.08
N GLY A 53 -22.68 1.80 10.07
CA GLY A 53 -24.10 1.99 10.32
C GLY A 53 -24.98 1.60 9.13
N ASP A 54 -25.82 2.54 8.68
CA ASP A 54 -26.74 2.34 7.56
C ASP A 54 -26.10 2.63 6.18
N ALA A 55 -24.82 3.03 6.14
CA ALA A 55 -24.14 3.32 4.88
C ALA A 55 -23.92 2.04 4.06
N ARG A 56 -24.13 2.14 2.75
CA ARG A 56 -23.90 1.02 1.82
C ARG A 56 -22.47 1.06 1.32
N PHE A 57 -21.71 0.00 1.60
CA PHE A 57 -20.37 -0.19 1.04
C PHE A 57 -20.43 -0.82 -0.35
N GLU A 58 -19.90 -0.11 -1.35
CA GLU A 58 -19.63 -0.66 -2.68
C GLU A 58 -18.12 -0.85 -2.86
N ARG A 59 -17.66 -2.09 -2.70
CA ARG A 59 -16.27 -2.47 -2.89
C ARG A 59 -15.85 -2.24 -4.35
N SER A 60 -14.74 -1.53 -4.54
CA SER A 60 -14.13 -1.25 -5.84
C SER A 60 -12.84 -2.05 -6.10
N ALA A 61 -12.14 -2.45 -5.03
CA ALA A 61 -10.89 -3.19 -5.12
C ALA A 61 -10.74 -4.18 -3.95
N ILE A 62 -10.08 -5.30 -4.24
CA ILE A 62 -9.56 -6.25 -3.25
C ILE A 62 -8.28 -6.88 -3.78
N HIS A 63 -7.24 -6.97 -2.96
CA HIS A 63 -5.98 -7.61 -3.30
C HIS A 63 -5.26 -8.10 -2.03
N VAL A 64 -4.19 -8.88 -2.21
CA VAL A 64 -3.36 -9.40 -1.11
C VAL A 64 -1.91 -8.98 -1.32
N GLU A 65 -1.30 -8.38 -0.29
CA GLU A 65 0.13 -8.07 -0.24
C GLU A 65 0.75 -8.63 1.03
N GLN A 66 1.76 -9.50 0.91
CA GLN A 66 2.44 -10.15 2.04
C GLN A 66 1.49 -10.78 3.08
N GLY A 67 0.37 -11.34 2.61
CA GLY A 67 -0.66 -11.97 3.45
C GLY A 67 -1.70 -11.00 4.02
N TYR A 68 -1.53 -9.69 3.86
CA TYR A 68 -2.56 -8.70 4.22
C TYR A 68 -3.62 -8.66 3.12
N THR A 69 -4.89 -8.82 3.49
CA THR A 69 -6.01 -8.58 2.57
C THR A 69 -6.37 -7.10 2.63
N ILE A 70 -6.35 -6.41 1.50
CA ILE A 70 -6.62 -4.97 1.39
C ILE A 70 -7.86 -4.79 0.52
N GLU A 71 -8.86 -4.08 1.05
CA GLU A 71 -10.14 -3.81 0.41
C GLU A 71 -10.47 -2.34 0.47
N SER A 72 -11.09 -1.81 -0.57
CA SER A 72 -11.56 -0.43 -0.54
C SER A 72 -12.74 -0.17 -1.46
N GLY A 73 -13.45 0.91 -1.20
CA GLY A 73 -14.60 1.32 -1.98
C GLY A 73 -15.35 2.49 -1.38
N ASN A 74 -16.45 2.82 -2.02
CA ASN A 74 -17.26 3.98 -1.65
C ASN A 74 -18.33 3.59 -0.63
N LEU A 75 -18.54 4.47 0.34
CA LEU A 75 -19.70 4.45 1.22
C LEU A 75 -20.75 5.39 0.66
N TYR A 76 -21.98 4.91 0.52
CA TYR A 76 -23.13 5.75 0.17
C TYR A 76 -24.05 5.86 1.38
N THR A 77 -24.17 7.07 1.90
CA THR A 77 -25.04 7.36 3.05
C THR A 77 -26.48 7.57 2.59
N ARG A 78 -27.46 7.39 3.50
CA ARG A 78 -28.89 7.51 3.14
C ARG A 78 -29.29 8.90 2.65
N ASP A 79 -28.60 9.94 3.09
CA ASP A 79 -28.80 11.33 2.68
C ASP A 79 -28.12 11.68 1.34
N GLY A 80 -27.53 10.69 0.67
CA GLY A 80 -26.90 10.85 -0.64
C GLY A 80 -25.45 11.31 -0.60
N GLY A 81 -24.85 11.39 0.60
CA GLY A 81 -23.42 11.62 0.77
C GLY A 81 -22.57 10.45 0.27
N ILE A 82 -21.33 10.76 -0.09
CA ILE A 82 -20.33 9.78 -0.51
C ILE A 82 -19.14 9.87 0.44
N GLY A 83 -18.73 8.72 0.95
CA GLY A 83 -17.52 8.53 1.76
C GLY A 83 -16.65 7.39 1.24
N SER A 84 -15.61 7.03 1.98
CA SER A 84 -14.78 5.84 1.72
C SER A 84 -14.73 4.88 2.91
N LEU A 85 -14.54 3.62 2.56
CA LEU A 85 -14.10 2.58 3.48
C LEU A 85 -12.86 1.92 2.89
N VAL A 86 -11.80 1.87 3.67
CA VAL A 86 -10.60 1.05 3.39
C VAL A 86 -10.43 0.09 4.55
N VAL A 87 -10.32 -1.21 4.26
CA VAL A 87 -10.18 -2.28 5.26
C VAL A 87 -8.90 -3.04 4.95
N VAL A 88 -8.07 -3.26 5.96
CA VAL A 88 -6.89 -4.12 5.88
C VAL A 88 -6.97 -5.18 6.97
N ARG A 89 -7.00 -6.45 6.55
CA ARG A 89 -6.94 -7.61 7.45
C ARG A 89 -5.54 -8.20 7.42
N SER A 90 -4.90 -8.28 8.57
CA SER A 90 -3.57 -8.89 8.73
C SER A 90 -3.62 -10.41 8.60
N PRO A 91 -2.45 -11.06 8.38
CA PRO A 91 -2.38 -12.52 8.27
C PRO A 91 -2.90 -13.30 9.49
N ASP A 92 -2.84 -12.71 10.69
CA ASP A 92 -3.35 -13.29 11.93
C ASP A 92 -4.84 -12.99 12.18
N GLY A 93 -5.49 -12.24 11.30
CA GLY A 93 -6.92 -11.96 11.31
C GLY A 93 -7.33 -10.66 11.99
N ALA A 94 -6.40 -9.89 12.58
CA ALA A 94 -6.71 -8.55 13.06
C ALA A 94 -7.10 -7.63 11.89
N VAL A 95 -7.93 -6.62 12.17
CA VAL A 95 -8.45 -5.70 11.15
C VAL A 95 -8.23 -4.26 11.57
N ILE A 96 -7.77 -3.46 10.62
CA ILE A 96 -7.82 -2.01 10.69
C ILE A 96 -8.69 -1.50 9.55
N ALA A 97 -9.57 -0.55 9.84
CA ALA A 97 -10.39 0.08 8.82
C ALA A 97 -10.47 1.59 9.01
N ARG A 98 -10.30 2.30 7.90
CA ARG A 98 -10.56 3.73 7.79
C ARG A 98 -11.98 3.93 7.32
N ILE A 99 -12.75 4.69 8.10
CA ILE A 99 -14.10 5.09 7.74
C ILE A 99 -14.06 6.59 7.59
N ASP A 100 -14.50 7.07 6.43
CA ASP A 100 -14.57 8.50 6.12
C ASP A 100 -15.89 8.78 5.43
N GLU A 101 -16.91 9.12 6.20
CA GLU A 101 -18.21 9.56 5.70
C GLU A 101 -18.61 10.90 6.34
N PRO A 102 -19.50 11.68 5.71
CA PRO A 102 -19.99 12.93 6.29
C PRO A 102 -20.48 12.72 7.74
N GLY A 103 -19.96 13.52 8.68
CA GLY A 103 -20.31 13.43 10.09
C GLY A 103 -19.72 12.25 10.87
N LYS A 104 -19.02 11.29 10.22
CA LYS A 104 -18.37 10.17 10.91
C LYS A 104 -17.07 9.78 10.20
N ARG A 105 -15.95 10.12 10.83
CA ARG A 105 -14.62 9.79 10.33
C ARG A 105 -13.72 9.26 11.44
N GLY A 106 -12.91 8.27 11.13
CA GLY A 106 -12.01 7.70 12.12
C GLY A 106 -11.42 6.35 11.73
N LEU A 107 -10.78 5.76 12.73
CA LEU A 107 -10.05 4.51 12.62
C LEU A 107 -10.73 3.45 13.47
N LEU A 108 -11.23 2.40 12.83
CA LEU A 108 -11.66 1.18 13.49
C LEU A 108 -10.46 0.23 13.59
N ARG A 109 -10.23 -0.32 14.77
CA ARG A 109 -9.29 -1.42 15.01
C ARG A 109 -10.06 -2.58 15.60
N VAL A 110 -9.80 -3.79 15.14
CA VAL A 110 -10.39 -5.02 15.66
C VAL A 110 -9.25 -6.00 15.86
N ASP A 111 -9.08 -6.49 17.08
CA ASP A 111 -8.03 -7.46 17.39
C ASP A 111 -8.35 -8.87 16.85
N THR A 112 -7.43 -9.82 17.04
CA THR A 112 -7.60 -11.21 16.58
C THR A 112 -8.71 -11.96 17.31
N GLN A 113 -9.21 -11.43 18.43
CA GLN A 113 -10.33 -11.94 19.20
C GLN A 113 -11.67 -11.31 18.77
N GLY A 114 -11.66 -10.33 17.86
CA GLY A 114 -12.85 -9.64 17.38
C GLY A 114 -13.26 -8.43 18.22
N VAL A 115 -12.44 -7.98 19.17
CA VAL A 115 -12.74 -6.81 20.01
C VAL A 115 -12.43 -5.53 19.23
N GLY A 116 -13.48 -4.76 18.94
CA GLY A 116 -13.40 -3.52 18.18
C GLY A 116 -13.22 -2.26 19.03
N ALA A 117 -12.41 -1.32 18.55
CA ALA A 117 -12.28 0.04 19.09
C ALA A 117 -12.26 1.07 17.95
N PHE A 118 -13.20 2.02 17.99
CA PHE A 118 -13.25 3.14 17.04
C PHE A 118 -12.65 4.40 17.65
N THR A 119 -11.68 5.00 16.95
CA THR A 119 -11.07 6.27 17.32
C THR A 119 -11.49 7.32 16.31
N ALA A 120 -12.33 8.26 16.73
CA ALA A 120 -12.74 9.37 15.88
C ALA A 120 -11.52 10.22 15.47
N ALA A 121 -11.48 10.65 14.21
CA ALA A 121 -10.43 11.55 13.76
C ALA A 121 -10.60 12.93 14.43
N ALA A 122 -9.48 13.62 14.70
CA ALA A 122 -9.55 14.99 15.18
C ALA A 122 -10.26 15.90 14.16
N THR A 123 -11.16 16.75 14.63
CA THR A 123 -11.91 17.72 13.81
C THR A 123 -11.17 19.05 13.64
N ASN A 124 -9.97 19.19 14.21
CA ASN A 124 -9.22 20.43 14.21
C ASN A 124 -8.53 20.65 12.87
N GLU A 125 -9.28 21.21 11.95
CA GLU A 125 -8.80 21.65 10.66
C GLU A 125 -8.42 23.13 10.71
N SER A 126 -7.14 23.37 10.98
CA SER A 126 -6.58 24.72 10.91
C SER A 126 -6.46 25.16 9.45
N ARG A 127 -6.85 26.41 9.15
CA ARG A 127 -6.55 27.05 7.86
C ARG A 127 -5.13 27.60 7.77
N ALA A 128 -4.23 27.12 8.63
CA ALA A 128 -2.82 27.45 8.53
C ALA A 128 -2.24 26.84 7.25
N SER A 129 -1.22 27.49 6.70
CA SER A 129 -0.49 26.92 5.58
C SER A 129 0.16 25.60 6.00
N ASP A 130 -0.16 24.53 5.27
CA ASP A 130 0.38 23.17 5.39
C ASP A 130 1.29 22.83 4.19
N THR A 131 1.72 23.83 3.42
CA THR A 131 2.67 23.64 2.33
C THR A 131 3.97 24.40 2.56
N VAL A 132 5.08 23.77 2.20
CA VAL A 132 6.36 24.44 1.99
C VAL A 132 6.66 24.43 0.50
N GLU A 133 6.70 25.61 -0.13
CA GLU A 133 6.99 25.70 -1.57
C GLU A 133 8.41 25.26 -1.86
N THR A 134 8.60 24.48 -2.93
CA THR A 134 9.93 24.16 -3.44
C THR A 134 10.04 24.50 -4.92
N GLN A 135 11.28 24.64 -5.38
CA GLN A 135 11.62 24.69 -6.79
C GLN A 135 12.29 23.38 -7.19
N GLU A 136 11.55 22.27 -7.07
CA GLU A 136 12.03 21.02 -7.63
C GLU A 136 11.87 21.03 -9.16
N PRO A 137 12.92 20.72 -9.93
CA PRO A 137 12.82 20.63 -11.37
C PRO A 137 11.87 19.48 -11.76
N MET A 138 11.07 19.69 -12.80
CA MET A 138 10.29 18.60 -13.40
C MET A 138 11.22 17.49 -13.85
N GLY A 139 10.99 16.27 -13.36
CA GLY A 139 11.67 15.07 -13.86
C GLY A 139 11.35 14.85 -15.33
N ARG A 140 12.30 14.31 -16.09
CA ARG A 140 12.09 13.93 -17.49
C ARG A 140 11.52 12.52 -17.55
N ASP A 141 10.42 12.33 -18.29
CA ASP A 141 9.90 11.01 -18.61
C ASP A 141 10.86 10.31 -19.58
N THR A 142 11.53 9.26 -19.12
CA THR A 142 12.38 8.41 -19.97
C THR A 142 11.74 7.06 -20.25
N THR A 143 10.48 6.85 -19.82
CA THR A 143 9.80 5.54 -19.84
C THR A 143 8.69 5.45 -20.90
N ILE A 144 8.56 4.26 -21.49
CA ILE A 144 7.62 3.96 -22.59
C ILE A 144 6.18 3.96 -22.06
N SER A 145 5.28 4.67 -22.76
CA SER A 145 3.96 5.08 -22.23
C SER A 145 2.87 4.01 -22.08
N ALA A 146 3.19 2.71 -22.12
CA ALA A 146 2.20 1.63 -22.22
C ALA A 146 1.99 0.81 -20.94
N GLU A 147 2.91 0.84 -19.98
CA GLU A 147 2.82 0.04 -18.75
C GLU A 147 2.19 0.84 -17.59
N HIS A 148 1.45 0.15 -16.70
CA HIS A 148 0.93 0.76 -15.49
C HIS A 148 2.08 1.15 -14.57
N ARG A 149 2.01 2.35 -14.00
CA ARG A 149 3.14 2.95 -13.30
C ARG A 149 2.95 2.99 -11.79
N TYR A 150 4.01 2.73 -11.04
CA TYR A 150 4.00 2.80 -9.58
C TYR A 150 4.85 3.96 -9.09
N ILE A 151 4.30 4.71 -8.13
CA ILE A 151 5.05 5.66 -7.31
C ILE A 151 5.38 4.93 -6.00
N ASP A 152 6.65 4.57 -5.83
CA ASP A 152 7.10 3.81 -4.67
C ASP A 152 7.18 4.69 -3.42
N LEU A 153 6.49 4.29 -2.36
CA LEU A 153 6.39 5.06 -1.12
C LEU A 153 7.21 4.44 0.02
N LEU A 154 8.01 5.28 0.69
CA LEU A 154 8.56 4.99 2.01
C LEU A 154 7.65 5.61 3.09
N MET A 155 7.00 4.77 3.90
CA MET A 155 6.28 5.21 5.09
C MET A 155 7.21 5.18 6.31
N ALA A 156 7.22 6.24 7.10
CA ALA A 156 7.99 6.31 8.33
C ALA A 156 7.08 6.58 9.54
N TYR A 157 7.50 6.08 10.70
CA TYR A 157 6.84 6.34 11.97
C TYR A 157 7.86 6.78 13.02
N SER A 158 7.52 7.79 13.79
CA SER A 158 8.14 7.97 15.11
C SER A 158 7.60 6.92 16.10
N ASP A 159 8.43 6.43 17.02
CA ASP A 159 8.02 5.54 18.11
C ASP A 159 6.84 6.14 18.87
N TYR A 160 6.91 7.45 19.16
CA TYR A 160 5.85 8.19 19.81
C TYR A 160 4.53 8.09 19.04
N ALA A 161 4.51 8.41 17.74
CA ALA A 161 3.29 8.33 16.94
C ALA A 161 2.71 6.91 16.92
N LEU A 162 3.55 5.91 16.68
CA LEU A 162 3.11 4.51 16.62
C LEU A 162 2.53 4.04 17.95
N SER A 163 3.15 4.43 19.07
CA SER A 163 2.66 4.14 20.44
C SER A 163 1.30 4.78 20.74
N LYS A 164 0.97 5.91 20.10
CA LYS A 164 -0.34 6.56 20.25
C LYS A 164 -1.40 5.94 19.35
N MET A 165 -1.03 5.55 18.14
CA MET A 165 -1.96 4.94 17.19
C MET A 165 -2.31 3.51 17.59
N LEU A 166 -1.38 2.76 18.22
CA LEU A 166 -1.54 1.34 18.60
C LEU A 166 -2.09 0.51 17.44
N VAL A 167 -1.39 0.58 16.30
CA VAL A 167 -1.73 -0.11 15.06
C VAL A 167 -0.57 -0.98 14.64
N ASP A 168 -0.88 -2.02 13.86
CA ASP A 168 0.12 -2.67 13.01
C ASP A 168 0.62 -1.64 11.98
N PRO A 169 1.93 -1.32 11.96
CA PRO A 169 2.48 -0.31 11.06
C PRO A 169 2.38 -0.68 9.57
N LEU A 170 2.37 -1.97 9.22
CA LEU A 170 2.18 -2.42 7.84
C LEU A 170 0.73 -2.30 7.43
N ALA A 171 -0.19 -2.84 8.23
CA ALA A 171 -1.62 -2.75 7.94
C ALA A 171 -2.07 -1.29 7.78
N PHE A 172 -1.59 -0.41 8.66
CA PHE A 172 -1.87 1.02 8.58
C PHE A 172 -1.23 1.67 7.34
N ALA A 173 0.02 1.34 7.00
CA ALA A 173 0.66 1.86 5.78
C ALA A 173 -0.10 1.45 4.50
N PHE A 174 -0.52 0.19 4.40
CA PHE A 174 -1.34 -0.30 3.28
C PHE A 174 -2.68 0.43 3.19
N MET A 175 -3.36 0.63 4.32
CA MET A 175 -4.61 1.37 4.39
C MET A 175 -4.44 2.81 3.88
N GLN A 176 -3.35 3.48 4.25
CA GLN A 176 -3.06 4.84 3.80
C GLN A 176 -2.75 4.90 2.29
N VAL A 177 -1.95 3.96 1.77
CA VAL A 177 -1.68 3.85 0.32
C VAL A 177 -2.96 3.60 -0.45
N GLU A 178 -3.79 2.68 0.03
CA GLU A 178 -5.03 2.31 -0.66
C GLU A 178 -6.07 3.44 -0.66
N GLU A 179 -6.11 4.27 0.38
CA GLU A 179 -6.97 5.47 0.39
C GLU A 179 -6.61 6.44 -0.76
N VAL A 180 -5.32 6.62 -1.05
CA VAL A 180 -4.89 7.42 -2.22
C VAL A 180 -5.29 6.72 -3.51
N ASN A 181 -5.05 5.42 -3.62
CA ASN A 181 -5.40 4.65 -4.81
C ASN A 181 -6.91 4.64 -5.09
N LEU A 182 -7.75 4.57 -4.06
CA LEU A 182 -9.20 4.72 -4.18
C LEU A 182 -9.56 6.09 -4.78
N ARG A 183 -8.96 7.16 -4.26
CA ARG A 183 -9.18 8.53 -4.78
C ARG A 183 -8.70 8.68 -6.23
N LEU A 184 -7.58 8.08 -6.60
CA LEU A 184 -7.10 8.04 -7.99
C LEU A 184 -8.13 7.37 -8.90
N ARG A 185 -8.61 6.18 -8.55
CA ARG A 185 -9.61 5.43 -9.32
C ARG A 185 -10.92 6.19 -9.45
N ASN A 186 -11.45 6.69 -8.33
CA ASN A 186 -12.67 7.49 -8.28
C ASN A 186 -12.60 8.75 -9.15
N SER A 187 -11.40 9.34 -9.29
CA SER A 187 -11.17 10.56 -10.07
C SER A 187 -10.77 10.28 -11.52
N LEU A 188 -10.87 9.02 -11.97
CA LEU A 188 -10.48 8.58 -13.32
C LEU A 188 -9.01 8.91 -13.67
N ILE A 189 -8.14 8.89 -12.66
CA ILE A 189 -6.69 9.02 -12.83
C ILE A 189 -6.14 7.61 -13.05
N THR A 190 -5.91 7.25 -14.32
CA THR A 190 -5.51 5.90 -14.73
C THR A 190 -4.01 5.83 -15.07
N GLY A 191 -3.46 4.61 -15.06
CA GLY A 191 -2.07 4.35 -15.43
C GLY A 191 -1.02 4.74 -14.38
N VAL A 192 -1.45 5.10 -13.18
CA VAL A 192 -0.58 5.38 -12.03
C VAL A 192 -1.22 4.88 -10.73
N SER A 193 -0.43 4.35 -9.80
CA SER A 193 -0.84 4.03 -8.43
C SER A 193 0.31 4.23 -7.46
N LEU A 194 0.00 4.45 -6.18
CA LEU A 194 0.99 4.34 -5.12
C LEU A 194 1.21 2.86 -4.78
N ARG A 195 2.45 2.52 -4.46
CA ARG A 195 2.84 1.20 -3.96
C ARG A 195 3.68 1.36 -2.70
N LEU A 196 3.35 0.60 -1.65
CA LEU A 196 4.18 0.60 -0.46
C LEU A 196 5.50 -0.11 -0.76
N ALA A 197 6.61 0.63 -0.68
CA ALA A 197 7.92 0.11 -1.03
C ALA A 197 8.81 -0.10 0.20
N ALA A 198 8.58 0.66 1.27
CA ALA A 198 9.34 0.55 2.50
C ALA A 198 8.53 1.07 3.69
N VAL A 199 8.80 0.51 4.87
CA VAL A 199 8.32 1.02 6.15
C VAL A 199 9.48 1.08 7.13
N ASN A 200 9.74 2.25 7.70
CA ASN A 200 10.77 2.46 8.71
C ASN A 200 10.19 3.04 10.01
N MET A 201 10.83 2.71 11.13
CA MET A 201 10.51 3.31 12.42
C MET A 201 11.74 3.99 13.01
N PHE A 202 11.52 5.09 13.72
CA PHE A 202 12.56 5.92 14.29
C PHE A 202 12.18 6.39 15.69
N ASP A 203 13.18 6.49 16.57
CA ASP A 203 13.02 7.19 17.84
C ASP A 203 13.45 8.65 17.67
N VAL A 204 12.54 9.47 17.15
CA VAL A 204 12.78 10.89 16.87
C VAL A 204 11.60 11.76 17.32
N PRO A 205 11.86 12.97 17.82
CA PRO A 205 10.82 13.85 18.37
C PRO A 205 10.22 14.81 17.34
N TYR A 206 10.35 14.52 16.04
CA TYR A 206 9.93 15.44 14.99
C TYR A 206 8.40 15.65 15.02
N ALA A 207 7.97 16.87 14.69
CA ALA A 207 6.59 17.32 14.72
C ALA A 207 6.07 17.71 13.33
N THR A 208 4.78 17.96 13.22
CA THR A 208 4.12 18.48 12.00
C THR A 208 4.32 19.98 11.83
N SER A 209 5.55 20.38 11.53
CA SER A 209 5.93 21.78 11.24
C SER A 209 6.90 21.84 10.06
N ALA A 210 7.14 23.03 9.50
CA ALA A 210 8.11 23.19 8.41
C ALA A 210 9.53 22.74 8.80
N GLY A 211 9.92 22.98 10.06
CA GLY A 211 11.17 22.47 10.62
C GLY A 211 11.17 20.94 10.71
N GLY A 212 10.11 20.35 11.27
CA GLY A 212 9.99 18.89 11.36
C GLY A 212 9.94 18.19 10.00
N LEU A 213 9.28 18.79 9.01
CA LEU A 213 9.25 18.32 7.62
C LEU A 213 10.67 18.28 7.01
N SER A 214 11.47 19.33 7.25
CA SER A 214 12.86 19.37 6.80
C SER A 214 13.71 18.29 7.46
N GLU A 215 13.55 18.08 8.77
CA GLU A 215 14.26 17.04 9.51
C GLU A 215 13.87 15.62 9.05
N TRP A 216 12.59 15.37 8.77
CA TRP A 216 12.14 14.13 8.15
C TRP A 216 12.74 13.92 6.77
N GLN A 217 12.74 14.94 5.91
CA GLN A 217 13.35 14.81 4.58
C GLN A 217 14.83 14.47 4.66
N LYS A 218 15.59 15.13 5.56
CA LYS A 218 17.02 14.82 5.79
C LYS A 218 17.21 13.39 6.29
N LEU A 219 16.42 12.97 7.27
CA LEU A 219 16.51 11.63 7.87
C LEU A 219 16.17 10.53 6.85
N LEU A 220 15.14 10.74 6.01
CA LEU A 220 14.65 9.73 5.07
C LEU A 220 15.40 9.71 3.75
N ALA A 221 16.11 10.78 3.37
CA ALA A 221 16.90 10.85 2.13
C ALA A 221 17.84 9.63 1.88
N PRO A 222 18.68 9.19 2.85
CA PRO A 222 19.52 8.01 2.63
C PRO A 222 18.70 6.73 2.42
N TYR A 223 17.58 6.55 3.15
CA TYR A 223 16.71 5.39 3.02
C TYR A 223 15.95 5.38 1.70
N ARG A 224 15.47 6.54 1.25
CA ARG A 224 14.85 6.70 -0.06
C ARG A 224 15.79 6.28 -1.19
N SER A 225 17.07 6.66 -1.11
CA SER A 225 18.08 6.20 -2.07
C SER A 225 18.37 4.70 -1.96
N MET A 226 18.41 4.16 -0.73
CA MET A 226 18.65 2.75 -0.44
C MET A 226 17.54 1.85 -1.00
N TYR A 227 16.27 2.24 -0.79
CA TYR A 227 15.08 1.48 -1.17
C TYR A 227 14.53 1.85 -2.54
N LYS A 228 15.10 2.88 -3.19
CA LYS A 228 14.63 3.41 -4.48
C LYS A 228 13.17 3.86 -4.44
N THR A 229 12.78 4.57 -3.38
CA THR A 229 11.42 5.13 -3.29
C THR A 229 11.34 6.50 -3.96
N ASP A 230 10.14 6.85 -4.38
CA ASP A 230 9.81 8.09 -5.05
C ASP A 230 9.35 9.16 -4.07
N LEU A 231 8.40 8.75 -3.22
CA LEU A 231 7.80 9.54 -2.16
C LEU A 231 8.23 9.02 -0.79
N ASN A 232 8.15 9.89 0.21
CA ASN A 232 8.19 9.49 1.60
C ASN A 232 7.20 10.29 2.45
N ALA A 233 6.57 9.62 3.41
CA ALA A 233 5.68 10.24 4.38
C ALA A 233 6.00 9.76 5.79
N ALA A 234 5.86 10.62 6.79
CA ALA A 234 6.20 10.29 8.16
C ALA A 234 5.09 10.64 9.16
N TYR A 235 4.67 9.67 9.97
CA TYR A 235 3.79 9.91 11.11
C TYR A 235 4.59 10.29 12.36
N SER A 236 4.25 11.45 12.91
CA SER A 236 5.07 12.24 13.81
C SER A 236 4.35 12.53 15.13
N GLY A 237 5.10 13.09 16.08
CA GLY A 237 4.47 13.80 17.20
C GLY A 237 3.58 14.95 16.70
N TRP A 238 2.65 15.38 17.53
CA TRP A 238 1.82 16.55 17.27
C TRP A 238 2.10 17.59 18.35
N ASP A 239 2.46 18.80 17.93
CA ASP A 239 2.81 19.93 18.79
C ASP A 239 1.65 20.95 18.93
N GLY A 240 0.45 20.60 18.45
CA GLY A 240 -0.69 21.51 18.38
C GLY A 240 -0.79 22.32 17.08
N GLY A 241 0.17 22.13 16.16
CA GLY A 241 0.18 22.75 14.83
C GLY A 241 -0.75 22.09 13.82
N THR A 242 -0.35 22.09 12.54
CA THR A 242 -1.14 21.50 11.44
C THR A 242 -1.24 19.97 11.58
N ALA A 243 -2.34 19.39 11.09
CA ALA A 243 -2.53 17.94 11.10
C ALA A 243 -1.56 17.21 10.16
N GLY A 244 -1.15 17.90 9.09
CA GLY A 244 -0.12 17.48 8.16
C GLY A 244 0.59 18.68 7.57
N ILE A 245 1.73 18.43 6.93
CA ILE A 245 2.48 19.41 6.16
C ILE A 245 3.27 18.70 5.06
N ALA A 246 3.38 19.30 3.88
CA ALA A 246 4.08 18.72 2.74
C ALA A 246 4.86 19.75 1.92
N TYR A 247 5.88 19.27 1.20
CA TYR A 247 6.51 20.08 0.15
C TYR A 247 5.63 20.14 -1.10
N ARG A 248 5.53 21.32 -1.73
CA ARG A 248 4.75 21.55 -2.96
C ARG A 248 5.56 22.27 -4.07
N PRO A 249 5.64 21.69 -5.28
CA PRO A 249 5.67 20.25 -5.46
C PRO A 249 6.79 19.65 -4.59
N GLY A 250 6.81 18.34 -4.39
CA GLY A 250 7.87 17.70 -3.63
C GLY A 250 7.65 16.22 -3.48
N TYR A 251 8.39 15.61 -2.55
CA TYR A 251 8.30 14.18 -2.27
C TYR A 251 8.24 13.81 -0.79
N THR A 252 8.21 14.79 0.12
CA THR A 252 8.14 14.55 1.56
C THR A 252 6.86 15.14 2.15
N SER A 253 6.20 14.34 2.99
CA SER A 253 5.07 14.72 3.84
C SER A 253 5.32 14.34 5.29
N ALA A 254 4.83 15.14 6.23
CA ALA A 254 4.81 14.83 7.66
C ALA A 254 3.38 14.95 8.19
N LEU A 255 2.95 13.96 8.96
CA LEU A 255 1.59 13.80 9.46
C LEU A 255 1.58 13.64 10.97
N GLY A 256 0.56 14.17 11.64
CA GLY A 256 0.39 14.04 13.08
C GLY A 256 -0.29 12.72 13.39
N TRP A 257 0.09 12.04 14.47
CA TRP A 257 -0.59 10.80 14.87
C TRP A 257 -2.10 10.98 15.13
N THR A 258 -2.54 12.20 15.49
CA THR A 258 -3.95 12.57 15.69
C THR A 258 -4.76 12.60 14.39
N SER A 259 -4.07 12.66 13.25
CA SER A 259 -4.66 12.64 11.91
C SER A 259 -4.71 11.22 11.31
N SER A 260 -4.45 10.18 12.10
CA SER A 260 -4.42 8.78 11.62
C SER A 260 -5.76 8.29 11.08
N GLY A 261 -6.88 8.87 11.52
CA GLY A 261 -8.22 8.61 10.99
C GLY A 261 -8.71 9.61 9.94
N SER A 262 -7.95 10.66 9.59
CA SER A 262 -8.38 11.75 8.68
C SER A 262 -7.72 11.70 7.31
N ASN A 263 -8.27 12.42 6.34
CA ASN A 263 -7.82 12.40 4.93
C ASN A 263 -6.48 13.09 4.69
N THR A 264 -5.83 13.50 5.78
CA THR A 264 -4.59 14.27 5.79
C THR A 264 -3.51 13.60 4.92
N PHE A 265 -3.37 12.27 4.95
CA PHE A 265 -2.40 11.60 4.07
C PHE A 265 -2.65 11.82 2.58
N ALA A 266 -3.89 11.63 2.12
CA ALA A 266 -4.21 11.88 0.72
C ALA A 266 -4.09 13.37 0.35
N HIS A 267 -4.38 14.25 1.31
CA HIS A 267 -4.20 15.70 1.19
C HIS A 267 -2.72 16.07 0.99
N GLU A 268 -1.85 15.62 1.89
CA GLU A 268 -0.41 15.89 1.83
C GLU A 268 0.26 15.29 0.57
N VAL A 269 -0.15 14.08 0.17
CA VAL A 269 0.32 13.48 -1.08
C VAL A 269 -0.12 14.33 -2.29
N ALA A 270 -1.32 14.91 -2.27
CA ALA A 270 -1.77 15.81 -3.33
C ALA A 270 -0.95 17.11 -3.38
N HIS A 271 -0.47 17.63 -2.25
CA HIS A 271 0.51 18.71 -2.22
C HIS A 271 1.86 18.31 -2.83
N ASN A 272 2.39 17.12 -2.50
CA ASN A 272 3.61 16.60 -3.14
C ASN A 272 3.48 16.52 -4.66
N VAL A 273 2.30 16.16 -5.17
CA VAL A 273 2.00 16.12 -6.61
C VAL A 273 2.00 17.52 -7.24
N GLY A 274 1.70 18.57 -6.47
CA GLY A 274 1.69 19.97 -6.92
C GLY A 274 0.38 20.70 -6.67
N GLY A 275 -0.55 20.10 -5.93
CA GLY A 275 -1.88 20.64 -5.67
C GLY A 275 -1.94 21.72 -4.60
N ARG A 276 -2.97 22.56 -4.68
CA ARG A 276 -3.26 23.69 -3.78
C ARG A 276 -4.64 23.55 -3.15
N HIS A 277 -4.88 24.26 -2.05
CA HIS A 277 -6.17 24.19 -1.38
C HIS A 277 -7.29 24.77 -2.21
N CYS A 278 -8.52 24.32 -2.02
CA CYS A 278 -9.64 24.86 -2.78
C CYS A 278 -10.00 26.32 -2.48
N TRP A 279 -9.57 26.87 -1.35
CA TRP A 279 -9.76 28.29 -1.03
C TRP A 279 -8.67 29.20 -1.60
N ASP A 280 -7.55 28.64 -2.09
CA ASP A 280 -6.44 29.42 -2.66
C ASP A 280 -6.73 29.83 -4.12
N GLN A 281 -7.90 29.45 -4.64
CA GLN A 281 -8.27 29.70 -6.03
C GLN A 281 -8.23 31.19 -6.34
N ASN A 282 -7.25 31.58 -7.14
CA ASN A 282 -7.03 32.93 -7.66
C ASN A 282 -7.64 33.13 -9.07
N GLY A 283 -8.32 32.09 -9.59
CA GLY A 283 -9.02 32.12 -10.88
C GLY A 283 -8.17 31.80 -12.11
N SER A 284 -6.85 31.54 -11.98
CA SER A 284 -5.96 31.36 -13.14
C SER A 284 -5.21 30.02 -13.22
N ASP A 285 -5.17 29.22 -12.15
CA ASP A 285 -4.45 27.93 -12.14
C ASP A 285 -5.41 26.74 -11.92
N TYR A 286 -5.12 25.57 -12.49
CA TYR A 286 -6.00 24.39 -12.42
C TYR A 286 -5.67 23.44 -11.27
N ASN A 287 -4.60 23.68 -10.51
CA ASN A 287 -4.08 22.74 -9.53
C ASN A 287 -4.71 22.86 -8.14
N PHE A 288 -5.97 23.29 -8.04
CA PHE A 288 -6.66 23.42 -6.75
C PHE A 288 -7.60 22.24 -6.46
N GLY A 289 -7.87 22.01 -5.18
CA GLY A 289 -9.07 21.31 -4.76
C GLY A 289 -10.35 21.99 -5.24
N HIS A 290 -11.48 21.31 -5.07
CA HIS A 290 -12.81 21.79 -5.47
C HIS A 290 -13.84 21.57 -4.37
N ASP A 291 -14.65 22.60 -4.13
CA ASP A 291 -15.86 22.61 -3.31
C ASP A 291 -16.99 23.15 -4.19
N ASN A 292 -18.00 22.32 -4.48
CA ASN A 292 -19.15 22.73 -5.28
C ASN A 292 -20.36 23.17 -4.42
N GLY A 293 -20.16 23.35 -3.11
CA GLY A 293 -21.19 23.69 -2.13
C GLY A 293 -21.96 22.48 -1.58
N LYS A 294 -21.77 21.28 -2.15
CA LYS A 294 -22.33 20.01 -1.68
C LYS A 294 -21.25 18.98 -1.38
N THR A 295 -20.26 18.89 -2.24
CA THR A 295 -19.19 17.91 -2.19
C THR A 295 -17.84 18.60 -2.27
N LYS A 296 -16.92 18.17 -1.41
CA LYS A 296 -15.55 18.69 -1.33
C LYS A 296 -14.55 17.60 -1.67
N THR A 297 -13.50 17.96 -2.38
CA THR A 297 -12.44 17.02 -2.81
C THR A 297 -11.22 17.11 -1.90
N SER A 298 -10.25 16.20 -2.07
CA SER A 298 -9.16 15.90 -1.11
C SER A 298 -8.30 17.09 -0.65
N LEU A 299 -8.24 18.17 -1.43
CA LEU A 299 -7.48 19.41 -1.10
C LEU A 299 -8.37 20.52 -0.52
N CYS A 300 -9.59 20.18 -0.10
CA CYS A 300 -10.44 21.03 0.70
C CYS A 300 -10.36 20.64 2.18
N TYR A 301 -11.14 21.36 2.97
CA TYR A 301 -11.32 21.16 4.41
C TYR A 301 -12.79 20.84 4.71
N GLY A 302 -13.00 19.95 5.68
CA GLY A 302 -14.26 19.51 6.24
C GLY A 302 -14.51 18.05 5.90
N ASP A 303 -15.78 17.75 5.64
CA ASP A 303 -16.17 16.43 5.15
C ASP A 303 -15.78 16.33 3.66
N LEU A 304 -14.86 15.42 3.35
CA LEU A 304 -14.28 15.29 2.02
C LEU A 304 -14.77 14.00 1.38
N ALA A 305 -15.26 14.09 0.15
CA ALA A 305 -15.53 12.92 -0.66
C ALA A 305 -14.21 12.28 -1.14
N PRO A 306 -14.20 10.98 -1.45
CA PRO A 306 -13.00 10.25 -1.86
C PRO A 306 -12.59 10.53 -3.31
N TYR A 307 -12.35 11.80 -3.64
CA TYR A 307 -11.98 12.28 -4.97
C TYR A 307 -10.87 13.33 -4.90
N PHE A 308 -9.97 13.31 -5.88
CA PHE A 308 -9.23 14.48 -6.32
C PHE A 308 -10.11 15.29 -7.27
N SER A 309 -9.89 16.61 -7.35
CA SER A 309 -10.72 17.46 -8.21
C SER A 309 -10.56 17.10 -9.70
N THR A 310 -11.68 17.02 -10.41
CA THR A 310 -11.69 16.84 -11.86
C THR A 310 -13.05 17.21 -12.45
N PRO A 311 -13.11 17.90 -13.61
CA PRO A 311 -14.37 18.19 -14.29
C PRO A 311 -15.02 16.95 -14.94
N ALA A 312 -14.29 15.83 -15.03
CA ALA A 312 -14.75 14.62 -15.70
C ALA A 312 -15.74 13.79 -14.86
N VAL A 313 -15.83 14.06 -13.55
CA VAL A 313 -16.67 13.31 -12.61
C VAL A 313 -17.71 14.24 -12.00
N ARG A 314 -18.90 13.70 -11.75
CA ARG A 314 -19.99 14.38 -11.05
C ARG A 314 -20.31 13.64 -9.75
N ASP A 315 -20.75 14.38 -8.74
CA ASP A 315 -21.26 13.80 -7.50
C ASP A 315 -22.68 13.23 -7.67
N THR A 316 -23.22 12.68 -6.58
CA THR A 316 -24.60 12.17 -6.47
C THR A 316 -25.68 13.24 -6.71
N HIS A 317 -25.33 14.52 -6.69
CA HIS A 317 -26.22 15.63 -7.03
C HIS A 317 -26.10 16.07 -8.49
N GLY A 318 -25.26 15.39 -9.29
CA GLY A 318 -25.00 15.73 -10.68
C GLY A 318 -24.13 16.98 -10.85
N LEU A 319 -23.53 17.50 -9.78
CA LEU A 319 -22.63 18.65 -9.83
C LEU A 319 -21.21 18.18 -10.15
N PRO A 320 -20.44 18.92 -10.98
CA PRO A 320 -19.06 18.55 -11.27
C PRO A 320 -18.19 18.59 -10.01
N LEU A 321 -17.21 17.69 -9.94
CA LEU A 321 -16.20 17.63 -8.87
C LEU A 321 -14.91 18.37 -9.22
N GLY A 322 -14.99 19.34 -10.14
CA GLY A 322 -13.85 20.13 -10.56
C GLY A 322 -14.19 21.09 -11.68
N ASN A 323 -13.16 21.82 -12.11
CA ASN A 323 -13.22 22.80 -13.19
C ASN A 323 -11.92 22.70 -13.99
N ALA A 324 -11.99 22.59 -15.32
CA ALA A 324 -10.80 22.41 -16.15
C ALA A 324 -9.79 23.58 -16.05
N GLN A 325 -10.25 24.78 -15.68
CA GLN A 325 -9.43 25.98 -15.53
C GLN A 325 -8.95 26.17 -14.10
N THR A 326 -9.77 25.84 -13.10
CA THR A 326 -9.49 26.20 -11.70
C THR A 326 -9.37 25.02 -10.72
N ALA A 327 -9.73 23.80 -11.10
CA ALA A 327 -9.69 22.64 -10.20
C ALA A 327 -9.73 21.30 -10.98
N ASP A 328 -8.59 20.88 -11.51
CA ASP A 328 -8.37 19.62 -12.21
C ASP A 328 -7.07 18.96 -11.71
N MET A 329 -7.10 18.48 -10.47
CA MET A 329 -6.00 17.68 -9.91
C MET A 329 -5.74 16.41 -10.71
N ALA A 330 -6.72 15.85 -11.41
CA ALA A 330 -6.49 14.72 -12.30
C ALA A 330 -5.50 15.07 -13.43
N ARG A 331 -5.56 16.30 -13.95
CA ARG A 331 -4.54 16.83 -14.88
C ARG A 331 -3.18 16.98 -14.20
N VAL A 332 -3.13 17.54 -12.99
CA VAL A 332 -1.88 17.73 -12.24
C VAL A 332 -1.15 16.40 -12.02
N TRP A 333 -1.89 15.36 -11.62
CA TRP A 333 -1.35 14.00 -11.48
C TRP A 333 -0.71 13.52 -12.78
N ARG A 334 -1.44 13.57 -13.90
CA ARG A 334 -0.92 13.11 -15.20
C ARG A 334 0.35 13.84 -15.63
N GLU A 335 0.39 15.16 -15.44
CA GLU A 335 1.55 15.98 -15.82
C GLU A 335 2.76 15.79 -14.88
N ASN A 336 2.53 15.36 -13.64
CA ASN A 336 3.58 15.17 -12.64
C ASN A 336 3.98 13.70 -12.43
N THR A 337 3.29 12.72 -13.01
CA THR A 337 3.61 11.29 -12.87
C THR A 337 5.09 11.00 -13.19
N ALA A 338 5.61 11.53 -14.30
CA ALA A 338 7.01 11.32 -14.70
C ALA A 338 8.02 11.93 -13.70
N ARG A 339 7.69 13.07 -13.09
CA ARG A 339 8.51 13.66 -12.03
C ARG A 339 8.51 12.75 -10.81
N LEU A 340 7.33 12.31 -10.38
CA LEU A 340 7.17 11.52 -9.17
C LEU A 340 7.85 10.17 -9.28
N MET A 341 7.83 9.51 -10.44
CA MET A 341 8.52 8.23 -10.63
C MET A 341 9.99 8.36 -11.06
N GLY A 342 10.40 9.56 -11.46
CA GLY A 342 11.73 9.82 -12.01
C GLY A 342 12.80 9.97 -10.93
N TYR A 343 12.43 9.89 -9.64
CA TYR A 343 13.35 10.10 -8.55
C TYR A 343 14.31 8.93 -8.35
N ASN A 344 13.81 7.69 -8.46
CA ASN A 344 14.64 6.50 -8.36
C ASN A 344 14.15 5.40 -9.32
N PRO A 345 15.06 4.69 -10.00
CA PRO A 345 14.68 3.50 -10.75
C PRO A 345 14.23 2.39 -9.81
N GLU A 346 13.12 1.74 -10.13
CA GLU A 346 12.58 0.62 -9.36
C GLU A 346 13.64 -0.47 -9.09
N MET A 347 13.66 -0.99 -7.85
CA MET A 347 14.52 -2.13 -7.52
C MET A 347 14.04 -3.39 -8.26
N PRO A 348 14.93 -4.10 -8.99
CA PRO A 348 14.54 -5.31 -9.69
C PRO A 348 14.24 -6.43 -8.70
N GLY A 349 13.22 -7.23 -9.03
CA GLY A 349 12.92 -8.50 -8.37
C GLY A 349 11.87 -8.41 -7.28
N LEU A 350 11.83 -9.44 -6.42
CA LEU A 350 10.81 -9.55 -5.38
C LEU A 350 11.07 -8.57 -4.24
N ARG A 351 10.00 -8.10 -3.60
CA ARG A 351 10.07 -7.17 -2.47
C ARG A 351 9.32 -7.72 -1.27
N MET A 352 9.95 -7.68 -0.10
CA MET A 352 9.36 -8.09 1.16
C MET A 352 9.64 -7.05 2.24
N LEU A 353 8.64 -6.75 3.07
CA LEU A 353 8.76 -5.89 4.25
C LEU A 353 8.76 -6.76 5.51
N VAL A 354 9.78 -6.59 6.37
CA VAL A 354 9.90 -7.20 7.69
C VAL A 354 9.89 -6.09 8.73
N VAL A 355 8.75 -5.90 9.38
CA VAL A 355 8.49 -4.73 10.22
C VAL A 355 7.96 -5.16 11.58
N SER A 356 8.73 -4.97 12.66
CA SER A 356 8.30 -5.46 13.98
C SER A 356 7.34 -4.51 14.72
N GLY A 357 7.27 -3.24 14.32
CA GLY A 357 6.45 -2.24 14.98
C GLY A 357 6.81 -2.05 16.46
N LEU A 358 5.87 -2.38 17.34
CA LEU A 358 6.04 -2.36 18.79
C LEU A 358 6.31 -3.76 19.38
N HIS A 359 6.44 -4.77 18.53
CA HIS A 359 6.64 -6.16 18.92
C HIS A 359 8.12 -6.55 18.89
N ASP A 360 8.50 -7.46 19.79
CA ASP A 360 9.84 -8.03 19.88
C ASP A 360 10.08 -9.17 18.87
N GLN A 361 9.03 -9.60 18.17
CA GLN A 361 9.06 -10.67 17.19
C GLN A 361 8.19 -10.32 15.99
N VAL A 362 8.66 -10.68 14.80
CA VAL A 362 7.88 -10.59 13.56
C VAL A 362 8.31 -11.68 12.61
N SER A 363 7.37 -12.18 11.81
CA SER A 363 7.64 -13.03 10.66
C SER A 363 7.00 -12.43 9.42
N ALA A 364 7.70 -12.50 8.29
CA ALA A 364 7.14 -12.18 6.99
C ALA A 364 7.44 -13.32 6.02
N TYR A 365 6.47 -13.61 5.14
CA TYR A 365 6.59 -14.64 4.11
C TYR A 365 6.43 -14.01 2.73
N ILE A 366 7.21 -14.48 1.78
CA ILE A 366 7.05 -14.18 0.36
C ILE A 366 7.16 -15.47 -0.46
N ARG A 367 6.19 -15.69 -1.35
CA ARG A 367 6.26 -16.74 -2.36
C ARG A 367 7.37 -16.40 -3.37
N ILE A 368 8.15 -17.40 -3.76
CA ILE A 368 9.21 -17.23 -4.77
C ILE A 368 8.78 -17.96 -6.05
N PRO A 369 8.36 -17.21 -7.09
CA PRO A 369 8.04 -17.81 -8.38
C PRO A 369 9.24 -18.55 -8.94
N GLY A 370 8.99 -19.69 -9.58
CA GLY A 370 10.02 -20.42 -10.30
C GLY A 370 10.88 -21.38 -9.47
N ILE A 371 10.85 -21.40 -8.14
CA ILE A 371 11.40 -22.53 -7.35
C ILE A 371 10.30 -23.58 -7.08
N GLU A 372 9.45 -23.78 -8.08
CA GLU A 372 8.22 -24.55 -7.95
C GLU A 372 8.43 -26.02 -8.32
N ARG A 373 7.59 -26.88 -7.73
CA ARG A 373 7.20 -28.28 -8.04
C ARG A 373 8.22 -29.24 -8.68
N LEU A 374 8.94 -28.86 -9.73
CA LEU A 374 9.89 -29.70 -10.46
C LEU A 374 11.35 -29.26 -10.30
N TYR A 375 11.61 -28.10 -9.70
CA TYR A 375 12.94 -27.53 -9.65
C TYR A 375 13.54 -27.58 -8.25
N MET A 376 14.76 -28.11 -8.16
CA MET A 376 15.63 -27.95 -7.01
C MET A 376 16.12 -26.51 -6.95
N GLY A 377 16.04 -25.87 -5.80
CA GLY A 377 16.51 -24.50 -5.62
C GLY A 377 16.29 -24.01 -4.21
N GLY A 378 16.90 -22.88 -3.91
CA GLY A 378 16.88 -22.26 -2.59
C GLY A 378 17.26 -20.80 -2.68
N ILE A 379 17.47 -20.19 -1.52
CA ILE A 379 17.78 -18.77 -1.38
C ILE A 379 19.17 -18.64 -0.76
N VAL A 380 20.00 -17.78 -1.35
CA VAL A 380 21.35 -17.52 -0.87
C VAL A 380 21.56 -16.03 -0.58
N ALA A 381 22.52 -15.73 0.28
CA ALA A 381 23.01 -14.39 0.48
C ALA A 381 23.97 -13.98 -0.65
N LEU A 382 24.09 -12.67 -0.87
CA LEU A 382 25.04 -12.12 -1.85
C LEU A 382 26.48 -12.02 -1.30
N SER A 383 26.68 -12.22 0.00
CA SER A 383 27.99 -12.19 0.67
C SER A 383 28.01 -13.14 1.86
N ALA A 384 29.17 -13.77 2.08
CA ALA A 384 29.43 -14.65 3.22
C ALA A 384 29.32 -13.94 4.58
N ASP A 385 29.48 -12.62 4.62
CA ASP A 385 29.30 -11.83 5.84
C ASP A 385 27.82 -11.79 6.30
N VAL A 386 26.89 -11.97 5.35
CA VAL A 386 25.45 -11.95 5.60
C VAL A 386 24.91 -13.36 5.83
N GLY A 387 25.35 -14.34 5.05
CA GLY A 387 24.87 -15.71 5.13
C GLY A 387 25.50 -16.61 4.05
N PRO A 388 25.02 -17.85 3.88
CA PRO A 388 25.55 -18.77 2.88
C PRO A 388 25.33 -18.22 1.46
N THR A 389 26.38 -18.27 0.64
CA THR A 389 26.37 -17.80 -0.75
C THR A 389 26.11 -18.90 -1.77
N GLU A 390 26.04 -20.15 -1.31
CA GLU A 390 25.87 -21.33 -2.15
C GLU A 390 24.70 -22.20 -1.66
N LEU A 391 24.10 -22.90 -2.64
CA LEU A 391 23.10 -23.91 -2.36
C LEU A 391 23.77 -25.15 -1.77
N VAL A 392 23.10 -25.78 -0.80
CA VAL A 392 23.59 -27.00 -0.14
C VAL A 392 22.54 -28.10 -0.19
N PRO A 393 22.94 -29.39 -0.15
CA PRO A 393 22.00 -30.48 0.10
C PRO A 393 21.24 -30.22 1.39
N GLY A 394 19.94 -30.57 1.40
CA GLY A 394 19.13 -30.29 2.57
C GLY A 394 19.59 -31.05 3.83
N THR A 395 19.44 -30.42 4.98
CA THR A 395 19.88 -30.84 6.31
C THR A 395 18.68 -30.84 7.27
N ASP A 396 18.90 -31.19 8.54
CA ASP A 396 17.86 -31.10 9.58
C ASP A 396 17.79 -29.71 10.23
N GLU A 397 18.66 -28.78 9.82
CA GLU A 397 18.62 -27.39 10.28
C GLU A 397 17.33 -26.70 9.84
N LYS A 398 16.67 -26.06 10.80
CA LYS A 398 15.33 -25.48 10.62
C LYS A 398 15.35 -24.06 10.05
N PHE A 399 16.49 -23.37 10.11
CA PHE A 399 16.66 -22.02 9.61
C PHE A 399 18.14 -21.73 9.38
N THR A 400 18.41 -20.73 8.54
CA THR A 400 19.73 -20.11 8.39
C THR A 400 19.76 -18.83 9.21
N MET A 401 20.80 -18.61 10.02
CA MET A 401 20.99 -17.34 10.71
C MET A 401 21.68 -16.34 9.77
N LEU A 402 20.98 -15.25 9.44
CA LEU A 402 21.53 -14.14 8.67
C LEU A 402 22.08 -13.05 9.60
N ARG A 403 23.15 -12.38 9.16
CA ARG A 403 23.82 -11.27 9.86
C ARG A 403 23.71 -10.01 9.01
N VAL A 404 22.66 -9.23 9.23
CA VAL A 404 22.31 -8.09 8.38
C VAL A 404 22.83 -6.81 8.99
N LYS A 405 23.57 -6.01 8.21
CA LYS A 405 23.98 -4.66 8.64
C LYS A 405 22.80 -3.71 8.44
N LEU A 406 22.26 -3.20 9.55
CA LEU A 406 21.17 -2.22 9.59
C LEU A 406 21.66 -0.94 10.27
N LEU A 407 21.01 0.19 10.00
CA LEU A 407 21.31 1.48 10.60
C LEU A 407 20.41 1.73 11.81
N ASN A 408 20.99 2.19 12.91
CA ASN A 408 20.20 2.70 14.04
C ASN A 408 19.76 4.16 13.80
N ALA A 409 19.02 4.74 14.75
CA ALA A 409 18.55 6.13 14.67
C ALA A 409 19.69 7.17 14.52
N ALA A 410 20.88 6.89 15.03
CA ALA A 410 22.06 7.74 14.88
C ALA A 410 22.78 7.56 13.54
N GLY A 411 22.29 6.67 12.66
CA GLY A 411 22.92 6.33 11.38
C GLY A 411 24.13 5.41 11.52
N ASN A 412 24.35 4.80 12.69
CA ASN A 412 25.44 3.85 12.90
C ASN A 412 25.02 2.44 12.46
N GLU A 413 25.93 1.73 11.80
CA GLU A 413 25.71 0.32 11.43
C GLU A 413 25.74 -0.59 12.67
N ALA A 414 24.81 -1.54 12.71
CA ALA A 414 24.79 -2.64 13.65
C ALA A 414 24.41 -3.94 12.94
N VAL A 415 24.96 -5.06 13.42
CA VAL A 415 24.64 -6.39 12.89
C VAL A 415 23.40 -6.93 13.60
N VAL A 416 22.31 -7.02 12.87
CA VAL A 416 21.05 -7.62 13.30
C VAL A 416 20.93 -9.03 12.78
N LYS A 417 20.59 -9.96 13.67
CA LYS A 417 20.37 -11.36 13.37
C LYS A 417 18.92 -11.60 12.96
N LEU A 418 18.74 -12.28 11.83
CA LEU A 418 17.44 -12.72 11.32
C LEU A 418 17.49 -14.22 11.04
N ARG A 419 16.39 -14.93 11.28
CA ARG A 419 16.27 -16.35 10.87
C ARG A 419 15.61 -16.40 9.49
N ALA A 420 16.28 -17.05 8.54
CA ALA A 420 15.78 -17.25 7.19
C ALA A 420 15.39 -18.72 6.99
N ILE A 421 14.14 -18.92 6.58
CA ILE A 421 13.51 -20.23 6.47
C ILE A 421 12.95 -20.38 5.06
N ARG A 422 13.29 -21.47 4.39
CA ARG A 422 12.56 -21.92 3.21
C ARG A 422 11.33 -22.66 3.69
N ALA A 423 10.14 -22.17 3.34
CA ALA A 423 8.87 -22.68 3.84
C ALA A 423 7.94 -23.09 2.70
N GLN A 424 7.11 -24.11 2.95
CA GLN A 424 5.98 -24.48 2.10
C GLN A 424 4.72 -23.75 2.55
N GLU A 425 3.92 -23.30 1.59
CA GLU A 425 2.69 -22.55 1.86
C GLU A 425 1.60 -23.40 2.51
N GLU A 426 1.43 -24.66 2.07
CA GLU A 426 0.27 -25.50 2.45
C GLU A 426 0.63 -26.75 3.28
N GLY A 427 1.92 -26.99 3.54
CA GLY A 427 2.42 -28.22 4.17
C GLY A 427 3.11 -28.06 5.53
N GLY A 428 3.34 -26.82 5.98
CA GLY A 428 4.05 -26.53 7.23
C GLY A 428 5.53 -26.94 7.25
N TRP A 429 6.05 -27.47 6.14
CA TRP A 429 7.46 -27.85 6.02
C TRP A 429 8.36 -26.62 6.06
N ARG A 430 9.45 -26.73 6.83
CA ARG A 430 10.42 -25.65 7.07
C ARG A 430 11.85 -26.20 7.12
N GLU A 431 12.76 -25.49 6.46
CA GLU A 431 14.20 -25.79 6.42
C GLU A 431 15.01 -24.48 6.31
N HIS A 432 16.31 -24.56 6.56
CA HIS A 432 17.27 -23.50 6.24
C HIS A 432 17.19 -23.02 4.77
N MET A 433 17.44 -21.73 4.55
CA MET A 433 17.03 -21.04 3.31
C MET A 433 17.75 -21.54 2.05
N ASN A 434 19.01 -21.97 2.17
CA ASN A 434 19.89 -22.33 1.04
C ASN A 434 19.84 -23.83 0.69
N SER A 435 18.90 -24.58 1.25
CA SER A 435 18.66 -25.97 0.85
C SER A 435 18.17 -26.06 -0.59
N GLN A 436 18.80 -26.92 -1.40
CA GLN A 436 18.31 -27.30 -2.72
C GLN A 436 17.47 -28.59 -2.71
N ARG A 437 17.06 -29.08 -1.52
CA ARG A 437 16.30 -30.34 -1.40
C ARG A 437 15.05 -30.30 -2.27
N PHE A 438 14.89 -31.36 -3.07
CA PHE A 438 13.69 -31.60 -3.86
C PHE A 438 12.58 -32.15 -2.98
N LEU A 439 11.37 -31.57 -3.05
CA LEU A 439 10.23 -31.93 -2.20
C LEU A 439 9.14 -32.69 -2.97
N GLY A 440 9.41 -33.14 -4.20
CA GLY A 440 8.49 -33.90 -5.03
C GLY A 440 7.75 -33.07 -6.08
N ALA A 441 7.39 -33.73 -7.19
CA ALA A 441 6.79 -33.13 -8.40
C ALA A 441 5.41 -32.46 -8.18
N LEU A 442 4.74 -32.81 -7.08
CA LEU A 442 3.43 -32.29 -6.67
C LEU A 442 3.52 -31.43 -5.40
N GLY A 443 4.73 -31.03 -4.99
CA GLY A 443 4.92 -30.23 -3.78
C GLY A 443 4.23 -28.86 -3.85
N PRO A 444 3.84 -28.28 -2.69
CA PRO A 444 3.24 -26.95 -2.64
C PRO A 444 4.26 -25.88 -3.03
N PHE A 445 3.76 -24.66 -3.28
CA PHE A 445 4.61 -23.50 -3.57
C PHE A 445 5.61 -23.25 -2.45
N GLN A 446 6.79 -22.78 -2.84
CA GLN A 446 7.87 -22.47 -1.93
C GLN A 446 8.02 -20.97 -1.78
N GLY A 447 8.35 -20.56 -0.57
CA GLY A 447 8.67 -19.19 -0.27
C GLY A 447 9.81 -19.06 0.72
N LEU A 448 10.14 -17.81 0.97
CA LEU A 448 11.07 -17.39 1.99
C LEU A 448 10.27 -16.79 3.15
N GLU A 449 10.50 -17.31 4.34
CA GLU A 449 10.08 -16.71 5.58
C GLU A 449 11.30 -16.09 6.28
N ILE A 450 11.18 -14.82 6.67
CA ILE A 450 12.17 -14.13 7.49
C ILE A 450 11.55 -13.82 8.83
N GLN A 451 12.23 -14.26 9.89
CA GLN A 451 11.83 -14.02 11.27
C GLN A 451 12.86 -13.12 11.96
N TYR A 452 12.36 -12.14 12.69
CA TYR A 452 13.11 -11.38 13.68
C TYR A 452 12.66 -11.79 15.08
N ASP A 453 13.62 -11.93 15.99
CA ASP A 453 13.40 -12.16 17.42
C ASP A 453 14.43 -11.33 18.20
N ALA A 454 13.96 -10.43 19.06
CA ALA A 454 14.81 -9.57 19.87
C ALA A 454 15.77 -10.38 20.78
N ARG A 455 15.42 -11.63 21.12
CA ARG A 455 16.25 -12.53 21.94
C ARG A 455 17.54 -12.97 21.23
N ASP A 456 17.52 -13.13 19.91
CA ASP A 456 18.73 -13.45 19.13
C ASP A 456 19.71 -12.27 19.07
N ASN A 457 19.19 -11.08 19.41
CA ASN A 457 19.82 -9.77 19.30
C ASN A 457 20.04 -9.11 20.67
N ALA A 458 20.08 -9.87 21.77
CA ALA A 458 20.15 -9.34 23.14
C ALA A 458 21.32 -8.37 23.41
N GLY A 459 22.40 -8.43 22.62
CA GLY A 459 23.56 -7.53 22.74
C GLY A 459 23.44 -6.19 22.01
N LEU A 460 22.37 -5.96 21.25
CA LEU A 460 22.14 -4.69 20.58
C LEU A 460 21.56 -3.65 21.57
N PRO A 461 21.97 -2.38 21.48
CA PRO A 461 21.30 -1.29 22.17
C PRO A 461 19.79 -1.24 21.88
N THR A 462 19.02 -0.73 22.83
CA THR A 462 17.58 -0.48 22.62
C THR A 462 17.38 0.55 21.51
N GLY A 463 16.38 0.31 20.67
CA GLY A 463 15.99 1.24 19.61
C GLY A 463 15.61 0.54 18.32
N TYR A 464 15.43 1.34 17.26
CA TYR A 464 15.07 0.85 15.93
C TYR A 464 16.27 0.67 15.03
N TYR A 465 16.21 -0.37 14.21
CA TYR A 465 17.21 -0.73 13.21
C TYR A 465 16.54 -0.88 11.84
N ASN A 466 16.97 -0.05 10.89
CA ASN A 466 16.38 0.05 9.56
C ASN A 466 17.43 -0.27 8.49
N GLY A 467 17.05 -0.97 7.43
CA GLY A 467 17.95 -1.21 6.31
C GLY A 467 17.40 -2.15 5.26
N LEU A 468 18.28 -2.65 4.40
CA LEU A 468 17.94 -3.50 3.26
C LEU A 468 18.77 -4.79 3.31
N LEU A 469 18.09 -5.93 3.35
CA LEU A 469 18.69 -7.24 3.12
C LEU A 469 18.46 -7.63 1.65
N LYS A 470 19.54 -7.94 0.93
CA LYS A 470 19.48 -8.46 -0.44
C LYS A 470 19.86 -9.92 -0.47
N LEU A 471 18.97 -10.73 -1.04
CA LEU A 471 19.16 -12.16 -1.26
C LEU A 471 18.93 -12.49 -2.74
N GLU A 472 19.28 -13.70 -3.13
CA GLU A 472 19.03 -14.23 -4.46
C GLU A 472 18.43 -15.63 -4.38
N ALA A 473 17.31 -15.82 -5.05
CA ALA A 473 16.74 -17.13 -5.32
C ALA A 473 17.47 -17.77 -6.50
N ARG A 474 17.86 -19.05 -6.35
CA ARG A 474 18.58 -19.81 -7.38
C ARG A 474 17.92 -21.16 -7.61
N ARG A 475 17.98 -21.63 -8.86
CA ARG A 475 17.74 -23.04 -9.20
C ARG A 475 19.07 -23.79 -9.23
N ALA A 476 19.06 -25.02 -8.73
CA ALA A 476 20.19 -25.93 -8.88
C ALA A 476 20.39 -26.27 -10.37
N ASN A 477 21.65 -26.35 -10.82
CA ASN A 477 22.02 -26.71 -12.19
C ASN A 477 21.38 -25.81 -13.28
N SER A 478 21.17 -24.54 -12.98
CA SER A 478 20.55 -23.57 -13.89
C SER A 478 21.12 -22.17 -13.66
N ASP A 479 21.14 -21.36 -14.71
CA ASP A 479 21.51 -19.93 -14.63
C ASP A 479 20.38 -19.03 -14.14
N TRP A 480 19.20 -19.59 -13.86
CA TRP A 480 18.06 -18.83 -13.37
C TRP A 480 18.34 -18.26 -11.98
N LYS A 481 18.12 -16.95 -11.85
CA LYS A 481 18.30 -16.17 -10.63
C LYS A 481 17.18 -15.16 -10.48
N GLN A 482 16.73 -14.94 -9.26
CA GLN A 482 15.71 -13.96 -8.93
C GLN A 482 16.17 -13.12 -7.73
N PRO A 483 16.46 -11.82 -7.92
CA PRO A 483 16.76 -10.94 -6.79
C PRO A 483 15.57 -10.84 -5.83
N ILE A 484 15.87 -10.78 -4.54
CA ILE A 484 14.91 -10.57 -3.45
C ILE A 484 15.42 -9.41 -2.58
N ASN A 485 14.64 -8.34 -2.50
CA ASN A 485 14.94 -7.14 -1.73
C ASN A 485 14.03 -7.09 -0.50
N ILE A 486 14.64 -7.10 0.68
CA ILE A 486 13.93 -7.23 1.95
C ILE A 486 14.18 -5.98 2.77
N VAL A 487 13.17 -5.11 2.87
CA VAL A 487 13.24 -3.92 3.74
C VAL A 487 13.00 -4.39 5.17
N VAL A 488 13.92 -4.05 6.07
CA VAL A 488 13.88 -4.47 7.47
C VAL A 488 13.78 -3.23 8.34
N SER A 489 12.80 -3.21 9.23
CA SER A 489 12.63 -2.22 10.29
C SER A 489 12.19 -2.91 11.58
N VAL A 490 13.12 -3.06 12.53
CA VAL A 490 12.91 -3.87 13.74
C VAL A 490 13.31 -3.14 15.00
N LYS A 491 12.57 -3.40 16.09
CA LYS A 491 12.80 -2.84 17.42
C LYS A 491 13.58 -3.82 18.28
N LYS A 492 14.62 -3.32 18.96
CA LYS A 492 15.35 -4.05 19.99
C LYS A 492 15.02 -3.56 21.39
#